data_AF-A0A947KTH0-F1
#
_entry.id   AF-A0A947KTH0-F1
#
_cell.length_a   1.000
_cell.length_b   1.000
_cell.length_c   1.000
_cell.angle_alpha   90.00
_cell.angle_beta   90.00
_cell.angle_gamma   90.00
#
_symmetry.space_group_name_H-M   'P 1'
#
loop_
_entity.id
_entity.type
_entity.pdbx_description
1 polymer ?
#
loop_
_entity_poly.entity_id
_entity_poly.type
_entity_poly.pdbx_seq_one_letter_code
_entity_poly.pdbx_strand_id
1 'polypeptide(L)'
;MKKFNLFKEIIVANKADLLQAINTSKTFGITIQGSVKYEPFEHNDILVYKGRHTPAQTNALMPSAKPSLAAILGKNYQIVEDDERVLIKAFSNWQELIGVNISRASYDDTSGDGVAEFSDTELENIGWHATEFDIGYRTLVELLEEKCEGTLLCIEQESPYQFSGLGFLSDFPHARNILFAHCQNVIKEMIANDDAYQEENLSDDELEAAKFFQVLQ
;
A
#
# COMPACT_ATOMS: atom_id res chain seq x y z
N MET A 1 3.63 -6.25 9.46
CA MET A 1 3.56 -4.94 8.78
C MET A 1 3.07 -3.85 9.71
N LYS A 2 3.59 -2.63 9.55
CA LYS A 2 3.18 -1.46 10.35
C LYS A 2 1.94 -0.81 9.72
N LYS A 3 0.89 -0.62 10.51
CA LYS A 3 -0.29 0.12 10.07
C LYS A 3 -0.03 1.63 10.08
N PHE A 4 -0.30 2.29 8.96
CA PHE A 4 -0.30 3.75 8.81
C PHE A 4 -1.73 4.20 8.49
N ASN A 5 -2.49 4.49 9.54
CA ASN A 5 -3.90 4.87 9.42
C ASN A 5 -4.02 6.38 9.24
N LEU A 6 -4.40 6.83 8.05
CA LEU A 6 -4.50 8.25 7.69
C LEU A 6 -5.37 9.06 8.66
N PHE A 7 -6.39 8.48 9.30
CA PHE A 7 -7.22 9.18 10.30
C PHE A 7 -6.48 9.51 11.60
N LYS A 8 -5.43 8.74 11.92
CA LYS A 8 -4.67 8.85 13.18
C LYS A 8 -3.35 9.58 13.00
N GLU A 9 -2.80 9.58 11.78
CA GLU A 9 -1.45 10.06 11.51
C GLU A 9 -1.36 11.58 11.31
N ILE A 10 -0.26 12.16 11.79
CA ILE A 10 0.19 13.53 11.49
C ILE A 10 1.58 13.41 10.89
N ILE A 11 1.71 13.81 9.63
CA ILE A 11 2.99 13.76 8.92
C ILE A 11 3.76 15.04 9.23
N VAL A 12 5.01 14.88 9.64
CA VAL A 12 5.91 16.00 9.97
C VAL A 12 6.91 16.17 8.84
N ALA A 13 6.77 17.23 8.05
CA ALA A 13 7.69 17.56 6.97
C ALA A 13 8.63 18.70 7.35
N ASN A 14 9.83 18.72 6.77
CA ASN A 14 10.73 19.85 6.86
C ASN A 14 10.20 21.01 6.01
N LYS A 15 10.09 22.20 6.63
CA LYS A 15 9.52 23.38 5.97
C LYS A 15 10.38 23.89 4.82
N ALA A 16 11.70 23.92 4.98
CA ALA A 16 12.63 24.39 3.97
C ALA A 16 12.59 23.49 2.72
N ASP A 17 12.62 22.17 2.91
CA ASP A 17 12.56 21.18 1.82
C ASP A 17 11.24 21.29 1.04
N LEU A 18 10.11 21.43 1.76
CA LEU A 18 8.80 21.58 1.14
C LEU A 18 8.71 22.88 0.33
N LEU A 19 9.16 24.01 0.90
CA LEU A 19 9.17 25.29 0.19
C LEU A 19 10.10 25.26 -1.02
N GLN A 20 11.26 24.60 -0.92
CA GLN A 20 12.16 24.40 -2.04
C GLN A 20 11.46 23.65 -3.16
N ALA A 21 10.79 22.53 -2.87
CA ALA A 21 10.09 21.72 -3.86
C ALA A 21 8.97 22.48 -4.57
N ILE A 22 8.16 23.23 -3.81
CA ILE A 22 7.12 24.10 -4.34
C ILE A 22 7.69 25.10 -5.37
N ASN A 23 8.86 25.67 -5.09
CA ASN A 23 9.49 26.66 -5.96
C ASN A 23 10.12 26.04 -7.23
N THR A 24 10.36 24.73 -7.27
CA THR A 24 10.96 24.09 -8.45
C THR A 24 10.01 24.00 -9.65
N SER A 25 8.70 24.14 -9.43
CA SER A 25 7.66 23.85 -10.42
C SER A 25 7.74 22.42 -11.03
N LYS A 26 8.41 21.47 -10.36
CA LYS A 26 8.42 20.04 -10.72
C LYS A 26 7.32 19.29 -9.97
N THR A 27 6.95 18.12 -10.46
CA THR A 27 6.14 17.19 -9.67
C THR A 27 6.96 16.68 -8.49
N PHE A 28 6.40 16.77 -7.29
CA PHE A 28 6.99 16.24 -6.07
C PHE A 28 5.94 15.48 -5.27
N GLY A 29 6.42 14.61 -4.39
CA GLY A 29 5.61 13.91 -3.41
C GLY A 29 6.13 14.14 -1.99
N ILE A 30 5.24 13.98 -1.01
CA ILE A 30 5.60 13.93 0.42
C ILE A 30 5.35 12.50 0.86
N THR A 31 6.34 11.82 1.42
CA THR A 31 6.18 10.44 1.89
C THR A 31 5.46 10.39 3.25
N ILE A 32 5.02 9.21 3.67
CA ILE A 32 4.47 8.99 5.03
C ILE A 32 5.47 9.34 6.15
N GLN A 33 6.77 9.42 5.85
CA GLN A 33 7.82 9.89 6.78
C GLN A 33 8.04 11.41 6.74
N GLY A 34 7.32 12.14 5.88
CA GLY A 34 7.45 13.59 5.72
C GLY A 34 8.61 14.03 4.83
N SER A 35 9.31 13.09 4.20
CA SER A 35 10.37 13.39 3.24
C SER A 35 9.80 13.87 1.92
N VAL A 36 10.46 14.84 1.29
CA VAL A 36 10.10 15.32 -0.05
C VAL A 36 10.88 14.54 -1.10
N LYS A 37 10.17 13.96 -2.07
CA LYS A 37 10.74 13.22 -3.21
C LYS A 37 10.23 13.77 -4.54
N TYR A 38 10.96 13.52 -5.62
CA TYR A 38 10.58 13.90 -6.98
C TYR A 38 10.41 12.65 -7.84
N GLU A 39 9.71 12.77 -8.96
CA GLU A 39 9.59 11.66 -9.91
C GLU A 39 10.96 11.28 -10.52
N PRO A 40 11.20 9.99 -10.83
CA PRO A 40 10.30 8.84 -10.60
C PRO A 40 10.28 8.38 -9.14
N PHE A 41 9.12 7.93 -8.67
CA PHE A 41 8.95 7.37 -7.32
C PHE A 41 9.22 5.86 -7.30
N GLU A 42 9.88 5.38 -6.27
CA GLU A 42 10.20 3.96 -6.08
C GLU A 42 9.03 3.21 -5.41
N HIS A 43 9.01 1.88 -5.51
CA HIS A 43 7.98 1.00 -4.89
C HIS A 43 7.69 1.34 -3.42
N ASN A 44 8.74 1.67 -2.65
CA ASN A 44 8.63 1.99 -1.23
C ASN A 44 8.26 3.45 -0.93
N ASP A 45 8.05 4.28 -1.97
CA ASP A 45 7.60 5.66 -1.82
C ASP A 45 6.09 5.72 -1.63
N ILE A 46 5.67 5.52 -0.39
CA ILE A 46 4.30 5.67 0.05
C ILE A 46 4.04 7.16 0.27
N LEU A 47 3.21 7.76 -0.58
CA LEU A 47 3.00 9.19 -0.65
C LEU A 47 1.72 9.60 0.08
N VAL A 48 1.82 10.67 0.88
CA VAL A 48 0.69 11.40 1.45
C VAL A 48 0.38 12.69 0.68
N TYR A 49 1.12 12.98 -0.38
CA TYR A 49 0.85 14.05 -1.34
C TYR A 49 1.61 13.73 -2.63
N LYS A 50 1.01 14.05 -3.77
CA LYS A 50 1.69 14.13 -5.07
C LYS A 50 1.12 15.32 -5.82
N GLY A 51 1.97 16.24 -6.26
CA GLY A 51 1.47 17.41 -6.97
C GLY A 51 2.57 18.28 -7.55
N ARG A 52 2.13 19.34 -8.23
CA ARG A 52 2.99 20.35 -8.85
C ARG A 52 2.40 21.72 -8.58
N HIS A 53 3.17 22.60 -7.97
CA HIS A 53 2.80 24.01 -7.88
C HIS A 53 3.29 24.75 -9.13
N THR A 54 2.40 25.50 -9.76
CA THR A 54 2.78 26.46 -10.81
C THR A 54 2.43 27.85 -10.28
N PRO A 55 3.41 28.71 -10.01
CA PRO A 55 3.14 30.06 -9.53
C PRO A 55 2.25 30.82 -10.51
N ALA A 56 1.30 31.59 -9.99
CA ALA A 56 0.49 32.49 -10.82
C ALA A 56 1.40 33.53 -11.49
N GLN A 57 1.05 33.95 -12.72
CA GLN A 57 1.76 35.05 -13.37
C GLN A 57 1.57 36.34 -12.56
N THR A 58 2.66 36.83 -11.96
CA THR A 58 2.70 38.12 -11.28
C THR A 58 2.97 39.22 -12.28
N ASN A 59 2.07 40.20 -12.38
CA ASN A 59 2.28 41.41 -13.17
C ASN A 59 2.44 42.59 -12.20
N ALA A 60 3.21 43.61 -12.58
CA ALA A 60 3.51 44.77 -11.73
C ALA A 60 2.28 45.51 -11.18
N LEU A 61 1.10 45.29 -11.76
CA LEU A 61 -0.18 45.91 -11.39
C LEU A 61 -1.00 45.09 -10.36
N MET A 62 -0.66 43.81 -10.13
CA MET A 62 -1.30 42.96 -9.12
C MET A 62 -0.25 42.07 -8.44
N PRO A 63 0.39 42.53 -7.36
CA PRO A 63 1.24 41.67 -6.56
C PRO A 63 0.39 40.55 -5.95
N SER A 64 0.58 39.32 -6.43
CA SER A 64 -0.11 38.16 -5.84
C SER A 64 0.47 37.89 -4.45
N ALA A 65 -0.39 37.82 -3.44
CA ALA A 65 0.01 37.30 -2.15
C ALA A 65 0.60 35.89 -2.32
N LYS A 66 1.69 35.59 -1.59
CA LYS A 66 2.28 34.25 -1.62
C LYS A 66 1.21 33.27 -1.13
N PRO A 67 0.84 32.23 -1.91
CA PRO A 67 -0.19 31.29 -1.49
C PRO A 67 0.28 30.55 -0.22
N SER A 68 -0.66 30.30 0.69
CA SER A 68 -0.38 29.50 1.89
C SER A 68 -0.10 28.04 1.51
N LEU A 69 0.60 27.30 2.37
CA LEU A 69 0.81 25.86 2.15
C LEU A 69 -0.52 25.11 2.02
N ALA A 70 -1.54 25.47 2.80
CA ALA A 70 -2.89 24.90 2.67
C ALA A 70 -3.50 25.15 1.28
N ALA A 71 -3.28 26.33 0.67
CA ALA A 71 -3.74 26.62 -0.68
C ALA A 71 -2.96 25.83 -1.74
N ILE A 72 -1.68 25.54 -1.51
CA ILE A 72 -0.81 24.82 -2.44
C ILE A 72 -1.08 23.31 -2.40
N LEU A 73 -1.20 22.73 -1.20
CA LEU A 73 -1.45 21.30 -1.02
C LEU A 73 -2.91 20.95 -1.33
N GLY A 74 -3.84 21.87 -1.05
CA GLY A 74 -5.25 21.74 -1.36
C GLY A 74 -6.13 21.63 -0.13
N LYS A 75 -7.43 21.90 -0.32
CA LYS A 75 -8.44 22.02 0.75
C LYS A 75 -8.64 20.76 1.61
N ASN A 76 -8.23 19.59 1.11
CA ASN A 76 -8.38 18.31 1.80
C ASN A 76 -7.19 18.02 2.75
N TYR A 77 -6.22 18.92 2.85
CA TYR A 77 -5.11 18.83 3.78
C TYR A 77 -5.28 19.84 4.91
N GLN A 78 -5.12 19.38 6.16
CA GLN A 78 -5.01 20.29 7.30
C GLN A 78 -3.53 20.52 7.58
N ILE A 79 -3.11 21.78 7.52
CA ILE A 79 -1.72 22.18 7.62
C ILE A 79 -1.54 23.08 8.84
N VAL A 80 -0.54 22.76 9.66
CA VAL A 80 -0.05 23.64 10.72
C VAL A 80 1.43 23.89 10.48
N GLU A 81 1.81 25.15 10.34
CA GLU A 81 3.22 25.56 10.27
C GLU A 81 3.73 25.82 11.69
N ASP A 82 4.87 25.21 12.03
CA ASP A 82 5.48 25.30 13.36
C ASP A 82 7.00 25.44 13.22
N ASP A 83 7.49 26.68 13.27
CA ASP A 83 8.89 27.05 12.99
C ASP A 83 9.46 26.39 11.73
N GLU A 84 10.35 25.42 11.89
CA GLU A 84 11.04 24.68 10.83
C GLU A 84 10.26 23.46 10.31
N ARG A 85 9.06 23.21 10.85
CA ARG A 85 8.24 22.03 10.58
C ARG A 85 6.90 22.40 9.98
N VAL A 86 6.36 21.48 9.21
CA VAL A 86 4.99 21.52 8.70
C VAL A 86 4.30 20.23 9.13
N LEU A 87 3.24 20.37 9.92
CA LEU A 87 2.39 19.26 10.34
C LEU A 87 1.25 19.12 9.33
N ILE A 88 1.10 17.92 8.77
CA ILE A 88 0.17 17.63 7.67
C ILE A 88 -0.77 16.51 8.11
N LYS A 89 -2.08 16.78 8.11
CA LYS A 89 -3.10 15.73 8.12
C LYS A 89 -3.70 15.58 6.74
N ALA A 90 -3.65 14.37 6.19
CA ALA A 90 -4.05 14.07 4.83
C ALA A 90 -5.34 13.24 4.72
N PHE A 91 -5.98 12.92 5.84
CA PHE A 91 -7.10 11.99 5.88
C PHE A 91 -8.29 12.36 4.99
N SER A 92 -8.60 13.64 4.82
CA SER A 92 -9.72 14.06 3.96
C SER A 92 -9.43 13.85 2.48
N ASN A 93 -8.18 13.50 2.12
CA ASN A 93 -7.76 13.22 0.75
C ASN A 93 -7.54 11.72 0.46
N TRP A 94 -7.98 10.82 1.34
CA TRP A 94 -7.62 9.41 1.30
C TRP A 94 -7.92 8.72 -0.06
N GLN A 95 -9.05 9.03 -0.70
CA GLN A 95 -9.42 8.43 -2.00
C GLN A 95 -8.40 8.76 -3.10
N GLU A 96 -7.96 10.01 -3.16
CA GLU A 96 -6.92 10.43 -4.11
C GLU A 96 -5.58 9.78 -3.76
N LEU A 97 -5.27 9.63 -2.47
CA LEU A 97 -4.04 8.96 -2.03
C LEU A 97 -4.01 7.47 -2.38
N ILE A 98 -5.15 6.78 -2.41
CA ILE A 98 -5.23 5.42 -2.99
C ILE A 98 -4.77 5.47 -4.45
N GLY A 99 -5.39 6.33 -5.28
CA GLY A 99 -5.03 6.44 -6.69
C GLY A 99 -3.57 6.85 -6.94
N VAL A 100 -2.99 7.67 -6.06
CA VAL A 100 -1.58 8.05 -6.13
C VAL A 100 -0.65 6.88 -5.85
N ASN A 101 -1.04 5.93 -5.00
CA ASN A 101 -0.16 4.88 -4.49
C ASN A 101 -0.45 3.48 -5.06
N ILE A 102 -1.62 3.22 -5.63
CA ILE A 102 -2.04 1.88 -6.08
C ILE A 102 -1.05 1.23 -7.04
N SER A 103 -0.44 1.98 -7.95
CA SER A 103 0.55 1.44 -8.90
C SER A 103 1.87 1.01 -8.27
N ARG A 104 2.06 1.28 -6.97
CA ARG A 104 3.23 0.89 -6.16
C ARG A 104 2.83 -0.01 -5.00
N ALA A 105 1.55 -0.34 -4.85
CA ALA A 105 1.12 -1.24 -3.79
C ALA A 105 1.48 -2.69 -4.17
N SER A 106 1.86 -3.48 -3.17
CA SER A 106 2.05 -4.92 -3.31
C SER A 106 0.72 -5.67 -3.45
N TYR A 107 -0.35 -5.14 -2.88
CA TYR A 107 -1.72 -5.61 -3.04
C TYR A 107 -2.71 -4.49 -2.72
N ASP A 108 -3.90 -4.59 -3.29
CA ASP A 108 -5.03 -3.68 -3.08
C ASP A 108 -6.11 -4.34 -2.21
N ASP A 109 -6.40 -3.75 -1.05
CA ASP A 109 -7.46 -4.14 -0.12
C ASP A 109 -8.44 -2.98 0.11
N THR A 110 -8.74 -2.25 -0.97
CA THR A 110 -9.68 -1.13 -0.94
C THR A 110 -11.11 -1.55 -1.27
N SER A 111 -11.30 -2.73 -1.86
CA SER A 111 -12.59 -3.26 -2.30
C SER A 111 -13.34 -3.94 -1.14
N GLY A 112 -14.67 -3.95 -1.21
CA GLY A 112 -15.49 -4.71 -0.26
C GLY A 112 -15.40 -6.22 -0.44
N ASP A 113 -14.95 -6.68 -1.60
CA ASP A 113 -14.78 -8.10 -1.96
C ASP A 113 -13.42 -8.65 -1.51
N GLY A 114 -12.55 -7.79 -0.95
CA GLY A 114 -11.24 -8.13 -0.43
C GLY A 114 -10.10 -7.93 -1.45
N VAL A 115 -9.05 -8.73 -1.29
CA VAL A 115 -7.83 -8.67 -2.10
C VAL A 115 -7.97 -9.61 -3.29
N ALA A 116 -7.73 -9.09 -4.49
CA ALA A 116 -7.90 -9.84 -5.73
C ALA A 116 -6.58 -10.36 -6.33
N GLU A 117 -5.50 -9.58 -6.24
CA GLU A 117 -4.21 -9.91 -6.86
C GLU A 117 -3.03 -9.28 -6.09
N PHE A 118 -1.86 -9.91 -6.21
CA PHE A 118 -0.56 -9.36 -5.84
C PHE A 118 0.11 -8.71 -7.04
N SER A 119 0.79 -7.59 -6.82
CA SER A 119 1.57 -6.91 -7.88
C SER A 119 2.83 -7.68 -8.30
N ASP A 120 3.29 -8.61 -7.45
CA ASP A 120 4.48 -9.42 -7.68
C ASP A 120 4.08 -10.77 -8.30
N THR A 121 4.60 -11.07 -9.48
CA THR A 121 4.20 -12.26 -10.25
C THR A 121 4.43 -13.57 -9.50
N GLU A 122 5.49 -13.67 -8.68
CA GLU A 122 5.73 -14.90 -7.92
C GLU A 122 4.79 -15.04 -6.71
N LEU A 123 4.50 -13.95 -5.99
CA LEU A 123 3.44 -13.97 -4.97
C LEU A 123 2.07 -14.28 -5.58
N GLU A 124 1.78 -13.72 -6.75
CA GLU A 124 0.53 -13.96 -7.47
C GLU A 124 0.42 -15.44 -7.87
N ASN A 125 1.47 -16.03 -8.43
CA ASN A 125 1.50 -17.46 -8.74
C ASN A 125 1.28 -18.32 -7.49
N ILE A 126 1.82 -17.93 -6.33
CA ILE A 126 1.52 -18.60 -5.06
C ILE A 126 0.03 -18.47 -4.73
N GLY A 127 -0.56 -17.28 -4.88
CA GLY A 127 -1.98 -17.03 -4.68
C GLY A 127 -2.88 -17.92 -5.54
N TRP A 128 -2.64 -17.97 -6.86
CA TRP A 128 -3.42 -18.79 -7.80
C TRP A 128 -3.40 -20.27 -7.46
N HIS A 129 -2.23 -20.85 -7.17
CA HIS A 129 -2.19 -22.28 -6.81
C HIS A 129 -2.76 -22.53 -5.41
N ALA A 130 -2.70 -21.56 -4.51
CA ALA A 130 -3.24 -21.69 -3.16
C ALA A 130 -4.78 -21.75 -3.18
N THR A 131 -5.43 -21.05 -4.12
CA THR A 131 -6.90 -21.06 -4.22
C THR A 131 -7.47 -22.42 -4.62
N GLU A 132 -6.70 -23.30 -5.27
CA GLU A 132 -7.12 -24.69 -5.55
C GLU A 132 -7.31 -25.52 -4.28
N PHE A 133 -6.69 -25.11 -3.17
CA PHE A 133 -6.82 -25.73 -1.85
C PHE A 133 -7.60 -24.85 -0.87
N ASP A 134 -8.55 -24.04 -1.37
CA ASP A 134 -9.40 -23.14 -0.57
C ASP A 134 -8.62 -22.11 0.29
N ILE A 135 -7.34 -21.85 -0.03
CA ILE A 135 -6.52 -20.84 0.65
C ILE A 135 -6.68 -19.50 -0.08
N GLY A 136 -7.64 -18.69 0.36
CA GLY A 136 -7.94 -17.40 -0.26
C GLY A 136 -6.90 -16.30 0.03
N TYR A 137 -6.88 -15.27 -0.83
CA TYR A 137 -5.99 -14.10 -0.73
C TYR A 137 -6.06 -13.36 0.61
N ARG A 138 -7.23 -13.34 1.28
CA ARG A 138 -7.39 -12.75 2.62
C ARG A 138 -6.45 -13.44 3.63
N THR A 139 -6.45 -14.77 3.65
CA THR A 139 -5.59 -15.57 4.53
C THR A 139 -4.11 -15.28 4.27
N LEU A 140 -3.74 -15.20 2.98
CA LEU A 140 -2.36 -14.89 2.58
C LEU A 140 -1.93 -13.49 3.01
N VAL A 141 -2.79 -12.48 2.79
CA VAL A 141 -2.50 -11.11 3.20
C VAL A 141 -2.43 -10.96 4.71
N GLU A 142 -3.32 -11.59 5.47
CA GLU A 142 -3.25 -11.59 6.94
C GLU A 142 -1.91 -12.18 7.43
N LEU A 143 -1.44 -13.26 6.81
CA LEU A 143 -0.14 -13.85 7.14
C LEU A 143 1.02 -12.91 6.78
N LEU A 144 0.96 -12.25 5.61
CA LEU A 144 1.96 -11.24 5.22
C LEU A 144 1.98 -10.07 6.20
N GLU A 145 0.81 -9.57 6.58
CA GLU A 145 0.66 -8.49 7.54
C GLU A 145 1.16 -8.88 8.93
N GLU A 146 1.05 -10.15 9.32
CA GLU A 146 1.59 -10.63 10.59
C GLU A 146 3.12 -10.82 10.55
N LYS A 147 3.63 -11.46 9.49
CA LYS A 147 5.00 -12.00 9.46
C LYS A 147 6.01 -11.15 8.70
N CYS A 148 5.58 -10.27 7.80
CA CYS A 148 6.48 -9.51 6.94
C CYS A 148 6.68 -8.06 7.41
N GLU A 149 7.85 -7.52 7.07
CA GLU A 149 8.12 -6.09 7.13
C GLU A 149 7.43 -5.36 5.97
N GLY A 150 6.90 -4.18 6.28
CA GLY A 150 6.14 -3.41 5.33
C GLY A 150 5.23 -2.39 6.00
N THR A 151 4.49 -1.67 5.18
CA THR A 151 3.50 -0.68 5.65
C THR A 151 2.14 -0.98 5.05
N LEU A 152 1.10 -0.90 5.87
CA LEU A 152 -0.29 -0.90 5.44
C LEU A 152 -0.81 0.54 5.48
N LEU A 153 -0.86 1.21 4.32
CA LEU A 153 -1.47 2.54 4.19
C LEU A 153 -2.98 2.35 4.16
N CYS A 154 -3.70 2.87 5.14
CA CYS A 154 -5.14 2.63 5.22
C CYS A 154 -5.93 3.80 5.77
N ILE A 155 -7.23 3.74 5.57
CA ILE A 155 -8.21 4.33 6.48
C ILE A 155 -8.85 3.20 7.29
N GLU A 156 -8.95 3.39 8.60
CA GLU A 156 -9.68 2.47 9.46
C GLU A 156 -10.39 3.24 10.57
N GLN A 157 -11.67 2.95 10.75
CA GLN A 157 -12.50 3.43 11.87
C GLN A 157 -13.38 2.30 12.39
N GLU A 158 -13.71 2.33 13.68
CA GLU A 158 -14.39 1.23 14.36
C GLU A 158 -15.93 1.32 14.30
N SER A 159 -16.51 2.51 14.14
CA SER A 159 -17.97 2.70 14.26
C SER A 159 -18.53 3.77 13.31
N PRO A 160 -19.25 3.38 12.23
CA PRO A 160 -19.34 2.01 11.71
C PRO A 160 -17.97 1.50 11.25
N TYR A 161 -17.74 0.19 11.37
CA TYR A 161 -16.48 -0.39 10.91
C TYR A 161 -16.30 -0.09 9.42
N GLN A 162 -15.15 0.49 9.10
CA GLN A 162 -14.74 0.76 7.73
C GLN A 162 -13.24 0.54 7.66
N PHE A 163 -12.82 -0.22 6.67
CA PHE A 163 -11.44 -0.42 6.30
C PHE A 163 -11.28 -0.25 4.79
N SER A 164 -10.17 0.34 4.38
CA SER A 164 -9.73 0.42 2.99
C SER A 164 -8.23 0.66 3.01
N GLY A 165 -7.43 -0.18 2.34
CA GLY A 165 -5.98 -0.11 2.47
C GLY A 165 -5.19 -0.66 1.29
N LEU A 166 -3.93 -0.25 1.25
CA LEU A 166 -2.91 -0.72 0.32
C LEU A 166 -1.74 -1.27 1.12
N GLY A 167 -1.30 -2.48 0.78
CA GLY A 167 -0.13 -3.09 1.40
C GLY A 167 1.15 -2.79 0.63
N PHE A 168 2.24 -2.52 1.34
CA PHE A 168 3.57 -2.29 0.78
C PHE A 168 4.58 -3.20 1.48
N LEU A 169 4.96 -4.29 0.84
CA LEU A 169 5.97 -5.22 1.33
C LEU A 169 7.38 -4.64 1.12
N SER A 170 8.25 -4.82 2.10
CA SER A 170 9.64 -4.36 2.02
C SER A 170 10.60 -5.39 1.42
N ASP A 171 10.26 -6.69 1.47
CA ASP A 171 11.10 -7.79 0.98
C ASP A 171 10.21 -8.88 0.34
N PHE A 172 10.16 -8.89 -1.00
CA PHE A 172 9.41 -9.87 -1.78
C PHE A 172 9.97 -11.30 -1.63
N PRO A 173 11.28 -11.55 -1.76
CA PRO A 173 11.84 -12.88 -1.47
C PRO A 173 11.42 -13.46 -0.11
N HIS A 174 11.45 -12.65 0.95
CA HIS A 174 10.99 -13.11 2.26
C HIS A 174 9.49 -13.42 2.27
N ALA A 175 8.67 -12.52 1.73
CA ALA A 175 7.22 -12.71 1.61
C ALA A 175 6.84 -14.00 0.85
N ARG A 176 7.52 -14.26 -0.27
CA ARG A 176 7.32 -15.47 -1.08
C ARG A 176 7.64 -16.73 -0.28
N ASN A 177 8.76 -16.74 0.45
CA ASN A 177 9.13 -17.87 1.31
C ASN A 177 8.11 -18.12 2.42
N ILE A 178 7.59 -17.05 3.04
CA ILE A 178 6.57 -17.15 4.10
C ILE A 178 5.28 -17.76 3.54
N LEU A 179 4.76 -17.24 2.43
CA LEU A 179 3.52 -17.77 1.86
C LEU A 179 3.70 -19.19 1.33
N PHE A 180 4.79 -19.46 0.60
CA PHE A 180 5.04 -20.78 0.04
C PHE A 180 5.14 -21.85 1.14
N ALA A 181 5.86 -21.55 2.23
CA ALA A 181 5.97 -22.47 3.36
C ALA A 181 4.62 -22.68 4.08
N HIS A 182 3.81 -21.64 4.20
CA HIS A 182 2.47 -21.75 4.77
C HIS A 182 1.56 -22.65 3.93
N CYS A 183 1.44 -22.35 2.64
CA CYS A 183 0.62 -23.14 1.71
C CYS A 183 1.10 -24.60 1.68
N GLN A 184 2.41 -24.83 1.61
CA GLN A 184 2.95 -26.18 1.64
C GLN A 184 2.52 -26.96 2.89
N ASN A 185 2.51 -26.34 4.07
CA ASN A 185 2.09 -27.01 5.30
C ASN A 185 0.59 -27.27 5.32
N VAL A 186 -0.24 -26.28 4.97
CA VAL A 186 -1.70 -26.42 4.94
C VAL A 186 -2.12 -27.51 3.95
N ILE A 187 -1.55 -27.49 2.74
CA ILE A 187 -1.88 -28.47 1.70
C ILE A 187 -1.45 -29.89 2.10
N LYS A 188 -0.26 -30.04 2.73
CA LYS A 188 0.15 -31.33 3.30
C LYS A 188 -0.84 -31.86 4.33
N GLU A 189 -1.35 -30.97 5.19
CA GLU A 189 -2.35 -31.34 6.19
C GLU A 189 -3.69 -31.71 5.56
N MET A 190 -4.13 -30.99 4.52
CA MET A 190 -5.36 -31.30 3.78
C MET A 190 -5.27 -32.65 3.08
N ILE A 191 -4.22 -32.92 2.31
CA ILE A 191 -4.05 -34.20 1.61
C ILE A 191 -4.01 -35.39 2.60
N ALA A 192 -3.43 -35.19 3.78
CA ALA A 192 -3.30 -36.26 4.77
C ALA A 192 -4.58 -36.53 5.56
N ASN A 193 -5.47 -35.54 5.73
CA ASN A 193 -6.55 -35.61 6.71
C ASN A 193 -7.95 -35.26 6.16
N ASP A 194 -8.05 -34.69 4.97
CA ASP A 194 -9.32 -34.36 4.32
C ASP A 194 -9.59 -35.34 3.17
N ASP A 195 -10.69 -36.10 3.29
CA ASP A 195 -11.10 -37.08 2.28
C ASP A 195 -11.30 -36.44 0.89
N ALA A 196 -11.71 -35.17 0.83
CA ALA A 196 -11.89 -34.45 -0.43
C ALA A 196 -10.56 -34.19 -1.16
N TYR A 197 -9.47 -34.05 -0.40
CA TYR A 197 -8.14 -33.70 -0.91
C TYR A 197 -7.15 -34.86 -0.89
N GLN A 198 -7.58 -36.09 -0.63
CA GLN A 198 -6.73 -37.26 -0.81
C GLN A 198 -6.19 -37.33 -2.24
N GLU A 199 -4.96 -37.83 -2.41
CA GLU A 199 -4.21 -37.78 -3.67
C GLU A 199 -5.00 -38.36 -4.86
N GLU A 200 -5.74 -39.45 -4.64
CA GLU A 200 -6.59 -40.09 -5.65
C GLU A 200 -7.84 -39.28 -6.06
N ASN A 201 -8.22 -38.29 -5.27
CA ASN A 201 -9.41 -37.47 -5.46
C ASN A 201 -9.09 -36.08 -6.01
N LEU A 202 -7.81 -35.71 -6.09
CA LEU A 202 -7.39 -34.41 -6.63
C LEU A 202 -7.78 -34.29 -8.11
N SER A 203 -8.33 -33.13 -8.46
CA SER A 203 -8.49 -32.66 -9.83
C SER A 203 -7.14 -32.37 -10.48
N ASP A 204 -7.15 -32.14 -11.80
CA ASP A 204 -5.93 -31.81 -12.55
C ASP A 204 -5.29 -30.50 -12.04
N ASP A 205 -6.11 -29.50 -11.68
CA ASP A 205 -5.67 -28.20 -11.18
C ASP A 205 -5.07 -28.32 -9.76
N GLU A 206 -5.73 -29.07 -8.87
CA GLU A 206 -5.21 -29.36 -7.52
C GLU A 206 -3.91 -30.19 -7.57
N LEU A 207 -3.77 -31.12 -8.52
CA LEU A 207 -2.55 -31.90 -8.72
C LEU A 207 -1.39 -31.01 -9.20
N GLU A 208 -1.66 -30.07 -10.12
CA GLU A 208 -0.69 -29.08 -10.56
C GLU A 208 -0.24 -28.19 -9.39
N ALA A 209 -1.18 -27.68 -8.59
CA ALA A 209 -0.90 -26.91 -7.40
C ALA A 209 -0.11 -27.68 -6.34
N ALA A 210 -0.44 -28.94 -6.07
CA ALA A 210 0.31 -29.78 -5.13
C ALA A 210 1.76 -29.99 -5.57
N LYS A 211 2.02 -30.12 -6.88
CA LYS A 211 3.38 -30.20 -7.44
C LYS A 211 4.11 -28.87 -7.38
N PHE A 212 3.42 -27.77 -7.67
CA PHE A 212 3.97 -26.42 -7.53
C PHE A 212 4.49 -26.18 -6.10
N PHE A 213 3.69 -26.55 -5.09
CA PHE A 213 4.07 -26.46 -3.67
C PHE A 213 5.01 -27.57 -3.19
N GLN A 214 5.44 -28.48 -4.08
CA GLN A 214 6.35 -29.59 -3.77
C GLN A 214 5.80 -30.50 -2.65
N VAL A 215 4.49 -30.68 -2.61
CA VAL A 215 3.82 -31.62 -1.71
C VAL A 215 3.78 -33.02 -2.35
N LEU A 216 3.62 -33.07 -3.67
CA LEU A 216 3.66 -34.29 -4.48
C LEU A 216 4.77 -34.21 -5.54
N GLN A 217 5.19 -35.36 -6.09
CA GLN A 217 6.25 -35.48 -7.10
C GLN A 217 5.70 -35.66 -8.52
#